data_AF-A0A318ICV4-F1
#
_entry.id   AF-A0A318ICV4-F1
#
_cell.length_a   1.000
_cell.length_b   1.000
_cell.length_c   1.000
_cell.angle_alpha   90.00
_cell.angle_beta   90.00
_cell.angle_gamma   90.00
#
_symmetry.space_group_name_H-M   'P 1'
#
loop_
_entity.id
_entity.type
_entity.pdbx_description
1 polymer ?
#
loop_
_entity_poly.entity_id
_entity_poly.type
_entity_poly.pdbx_seq_one_letter_code
_entity_poly.pdbx_strand_id
1 'polypeptide(L)' 'MNDLRKVLGEISQLTADIETNYPELYRSLDENPLTIPAKRHPHVNKEDLKDYLESLKQLIKHHLETHKKNG' A
#
# COMPACT_ATOMS: atom_id res chain seq x y z
N MET A 1 -20.28 -6.41 -7.30
CA MET A 1 -19.99 -5.75 -6.00
C MET A 1 -18.99 -6.60 -5.20
N ASN A 2 -17.72 -6.74 -5.62
CA ASN A 2 -16.74 -7.54 -4.84
C ASN A 2 -15.30 -7.01 -4.92
N ASP A 3 -15.03 -6.06 -5.81
CA ASP A 3 -13.69 -5.55 -6.08
C ASP A 3 -13.16 -4.67 -4.95
N LEU A 4 -14.02 -3.86 -4.30
CA LEU A 4 -13.60 -2.92 -3.27
C LEU A 4 -13.02 -3.65 -2.06
N ARG A 5 -13.71 -4.70 -1.59
CA ARG A 5 -13.24 -5.54 -0.48
C ARG A 5 -11.97 -6.31 -0.84
N LYS A 6 -11.82 -6.72 -2.11
CA LYS A 6 -10.57 -7.32 -2.59
C LYS A 6 -9.41 -6.33 -2.56
N VAL A 7 -9.60 -5.13 -3.08
CA VAL A 7 -8.58 -4.07 -3.07
C VAL A 7 -8.19 -3.69 -1.66
N LEU A 8 -9.15 -3.51 -0.75
CA LEU A 8 -8.87 -3.26 0.67
C LEU A 8 -8.12 -4.41 1.36
N GLY A 9 -8.47 -5.65 1.02
CA GLY A 9 -7.76 -6.84 1.50
C GLY A 9 -6.32 -6.89 0.99
N GLU A 10 -6.11 -6.62 -0.30
CA GLU A 10 -4.77 -6.55 -0.89
C GLU A 10 -3.94 -5.42 -0.27
N ILE A 11 -4.52 -4.23 -0.07
CA ILE A 11 -3.85 -3.11 0.60
C ILE A 11 -3.39 -3.55 1.99
N SER A 12 -4.31 -4.10 2.79
CA SER A 12 -4.02 -4.51 4.18
C SER A 12 -2.94 -5.58 4.23
N GLN A 13 -2.98 -6.54 3.29
CA GLN A 13 -1.99 -7.61 3.20
C GLN A 13 -0.63 -7.07 2.74
N LEU A 14 -0.59 -6.18 1.76
CA LEU A 14 0.63 -5.52 1.31
C LEU A 14 1.25 -4.68 2.41
N THR A 15 0.47 -3.90 3.15
CA THR A 15 0.99 -3.09 4.26
C THR A 15 1.53 -3.96 5.40
N ALA A 16 0.88 -5.08 5.72
CA ALA A 16 1.38 -6.02 6.72
C ALA A 16 2.67 -6.74 6.25
N ASP A 17 2.73 -7.08 4.96
CA ASP A 17 3.94 -7.65 4.35
C ASP A 17 5.09 -6.64 4.34
N ILE A 18 4.80 -5.36 4.06
CA ILE A 18 5.75 -4.24 4.17
C ILE A 18 6.20 -4.06 5.63
N GLU A 19 5.30 -4.04 6.60
CA GLU A 19 5.67 -3.94 8.03
C GLU A 19 6.60 -5.07 8.46
N THR A 20 6.34 -6.29 7.97
CA THR A 20 7.08 -7.50 8.38
C THR A 20 8.40 -7.67 7.64
N ASN A 21 8.41 -7.50 6.32
CA ASN A 21 9.58 -7.77 5.46
C ASN A 21 10.37 -6.50 5.12
N TYR A 22 9.73 -5.33 5.08
CA TYR A 22 10.32 -4.05 4.68
C TYR A 22 9.99 -2.93 5.68
N PRO A 23 10.35 -3.08 6.98
CA PRO A 23 9.99 -2.12 8.02
C PRO A 23 10.49 -0.69 7.73
N GLU A 24 11.54 -0.55 6.91
CA GLU A 24 12.02 0.73 6.40
C GLU A 24 11.01 1.46 5.49
N LEU A 25 10.34 0.71 4.59
CA LEU A 25 9.28 1.23 3.74
C LEU A 25 8.05 1.54 4.58
N TYR A 26 7.72 0.67 5.55
CA TYR A 26 6.59 0.90 6.46
C TYR A 26 6.76 2.16 7.29
N ARG A 27 7.97 2.38 7.83
CA ARG A 27 8.30 3.60 8.58
C ARG A 27 8.17 4.86 7.75
N SER A 28 8.55 4.79 6.47
CA SER A 28 8.38 5.90 5.51
C SER A 28 6.90 6.21 5.23
N LEU A 29 6.01 5.20 5.36
CA LEU A 29 4.56 5.36 5.24
C LEU A 29 3.91 5.87 6.54
N ASP A 30 4.44 5.51 7.70
CA ASP A 30 3.94 5.98 9.01
C ASP A 30 4.26 7.46 9.25
N GLU A 31 5.44 7.91 8.82
CA GLU A 31 5.82 9.34 8.87
C GLU A 31 4.96 10.23 7.97
N ASN A 32 4.29 9.64 6.98
CA ASN A 32 3.38 10.36 6.09
C ASN A 32 2.07 9.57 5.98
N PRO A 33 1.17 9.69 6.97
CA PRO A 33 -0.01 8.85 7.07
C PRO A 33 -0.98 9.16 5.92
N LEU A 34 -0.73 8.57 4.76
CA LEU A 34 -1.72 8.17 3.77
C LEU A 34 -2.54 7.02 4.37
N THR A 35 -2.94 7.14 5.64
CA THR A 35 -3.91 6.26 6.25
C THR A 35 -5.21 6.59 5.55
N ILE A 36 -5.54 5.75 4.56
CA ILE A 36 -6.85 5.62 3.93
C ILE A 36 -7.89 6.08 4.95
N PRO A 37 -8.56 7.23 4.76
CA PRO A 37 -9.57 7.72 5.67
C PRO A 37 -10.85 6.89 5.53
N ALA A 38 -10.76 5.57 5.71
CA ALA A 38 -11.89 4.65 5.73
C ALA A 38 -12.90 5.02 6.81
N LYS A 39 -12.49 5.81 7.82
CA LYS A 39 -13.38 6.35 8.86
C LYS A 39 -13.85 7.80 8.63
N ARG A 40 -13.28 8.56 7.69
CA ARG A 40 -13.58 10.01 7.54
C ARG A 40 -14.11 10.46 6.19
N HIS A 41 -14.03 9.65 5.14
CA HIS A 41 -14.65 9.97 3.85
C HIS A 41 -15.70 8.93 3.46
N PRO A 42 -17.01 9.26 3.47
CA PRO A 42 -18.04 8.38 2.93
C PRO A 42 -17.94 8.18 1.40
N HIS A 43 -17.01 8.88 0.72
CA HIS A 43 -16.70 8.77 -0.71
C HIS A 43 -15.24 8.37 -0.96
N VAL A 44 -14.75 7.31 -0.31
CA VAL A 44 -13.56 6.63 -0.86
C VAL A 44 -14.01 5.93 -2.14
N ASN A 45 -13.66 6.48 -3.31
CA ASN A 45 -14.00 5.84 -4.57
C ASN A 45 -13.13 4.61 -4.78
N LYS A 46 -13.66 3.64 -5.53
CA LYS A 46 -12.92 2.43 -5.92
C LYS A 46 -11.61 2.77 -6.62
N GLU A 47 -11.57 3.91 -7.32
CA GLU A 47 -10.39 4.40 -8.04
C GLU A 47 -9.31 4.86 -7.07
N ASP A 48 -9.63 5.64 -6.03
CA ASP A 48 -8.66 6.07 -5.01
C ASP A 48 -7.98 4.88 -4.32
N LEU A 49 -8.73 3.84 -4.00
CA LEU A 49 -8.18 2.63 -3.39
C LEU A 49 -7.29 1.83 -4.35
N LYS A 50 -7.65 1.80 -5.64
CA LYS A 50 -6.84 1.13 -6.66
C LYS A 50 -5.54 1.88 -6.89
N ASP A 51 -5.61 3.21 -6.98
CA ASP A 51 -4.45 4.08 -7.13
C ASP A 51 -3.49 3.94 -5.94
N TYR A 52 -4.05 3.88 -4.72
CA TYR A 52 -3.27 3.61 -3.52
C TYR A 52 -2.62 2.21 -3.52
N LEU A 53 -3.37 1.17 -3.90
CA LEU A 53 -2.84 -0.19 -4.04
C LEU A 53 -1.72 -0.26 -5.07
N GLU A 54 -1.87 0.43 -6.20
CA GLU A 54 -0.86 0.48 -7.26
C GLU A 54 0.39 1.21 -6.80
N SER A 55 0.23 2.33 -6.09
CA SER A 55 1.32 3.08 -5.46
C SER A 55 2.13 2.22 -4.47
N LEU A 56 1.45 1.45 -3.61
CA LEU A 56 2.12 0.52 -2.69
C LEU A 56 2.88 -0.59 -3.44
N LYS A 57 2.26 -1.19 -4.47
CA LYS A 57 2.91 -2.22 -5.30
C LYS A 57 4.14 -1.65 -6.02
N GLN A 58 4.04 -0.44 -6.56
CA GLN A 58 5.15 0.26 -7.19
C GLN A 58 6.28 0.51 -6.19
N LEU A 59 5.98 0.99 -4.97
CA LEU A 59 6.97 1.24 -3.92
C LEU A 59 7.82 -0.02 -3.62
N ILE A 60 7.15 -1.14 -3.35
CA ILE A 60 7.82 -2.42 -3.09
C ILE A 60 8.61 -2.88 -4.31
N LYS A 61 8.02 -2.76 -5.51
CA LYS A 61 8.69 -3.16 -6.75
C LYS A 61 9.98 -2.35 -6.97
N HIS A 62 9.94 -1.04 -6.80
CA HIS A 62 11.12 -0.17 -6.90
C HIS A 62 12.18 -0.55 -5.89
N HIS A 63 11.78 -0.84 -4.65
CA HIS A 63 12.69 -1.31 -3.61
C HIS A 63 13.31 -2.67 -4.00
N LEU A 64 12.52 -3.64 -4.43
CA LEU A 64 12.99 -4.95 -4.91
C LEU A 64 13.92 -4.83 -6.11
N GLU A 65 13.60 -3.99 -7.09
CA GLU A 65 14.45 -3.75 -8.27
C GLU A 65 15.77 -3.10 -7.89
N THR A 66 15.74 -2.15 -6.94
CA THR A 66 16.94 -1.47 -6.44
C THR A 66 17.81 -2.43 -5.64
N HIS A 67 17.21 -3.26 -4.78
CA HIS A 67 17.92 -4.31 -4.05
C HIS A 67 18.49 -5.39 -4.96
N LYS A 68 17.75 -5.81 -6.00
CA LYS A 68 18.20 -6.84 -6.94
C LYS A 68 19.33 -6.36 -7.85
N LYS A 69 19.44 -5.06 -8.13
CA LYS A 69 20.48 -4.50 -8.99
C LYS A 69 21.85 -4.35 -8.31
N ASN A 70 21.90 -4.51 -6.99
CA ASN A 70 23.13 -4.45 -6.20
C ASN A 70 23.61 -5.85 -5.73
N GLY A 71 23.06 -6.94 -6.28
CA GLY A 71 23.47 -8.32 -6.01
C GLY A 71 24.27 -8.94 -7.14
#